data_AF-A0A2U1M5K3-F1
#
_entry.id   AF-A0A2U1M5K3-F1
#
_cell.length_a   1.000
_cell.length_b   1.000
_cell.length_c   1.000
_cell.angle_alpha   90.00
_cell.angle_beta   90.00
_cell.angle_gamma   90.00
#
_symmetry.space_group_name_H-M   'P 1'
#
loop_
_entity.id
_entity.type
_entity.pdbx_description
1 polymer ?
#
loop_
_entity_poly.entity_id
_entity_poly.type
_entity_poly.pdbx_seq_one_letter_code
_entity_poly.pdbx_strand_id
1 'polypeptide(L)' 'MVVKWYPVSETIAEKSAWEFAEKNGLDMVTILPSTCLGRLLQPTLNARCAVLQQLLQVSENT' A
#
# COMPACT_ATOMS: atom_id res chain seq x y z
N MET A 1 -15.37 8.49 -15.67
CA MET A 1 -15.07 7.73 -14.43
C MET A 1 -13.62 7.28 -14.51
N VAL A 2 -12.75 7.72 -13.60
CA VAL A 2 -11.37 7.21 -13.53
C VAL A 2 -11.39 5.93 -12.72
N VAL A 3 -11.05 4.80 -13.36
CA VAL A 3 -10.91 3.52 -12.66
C VAL A 3 -9.63 3.57 -11.83
N LYS A 4 -9.74 3.33 -10.52
CA LYS A 4 -8.59 3.23 -9.62
C LYS A 4 -8.04 1.79 -9.70
N TRP A 5 -7.10 1.55 -10.60
CA TRP A 5 -6.56 0.20 -10.87
C TRP A 5 -5.84 -0.42 -9.67
N TYR A 6 -5.10 0.37 -8.90
CA TYR A 6 -4.33 -0.15 -7.76
C TYR A 6 -5.22 -0.76 -6.66
N PRO A 7 -6.26 -0.06 -6.13
CA PRO A 7 -7.19 -0.68 -5.19
C PRO A 7 -7.90 -1.93 -5.73
N VAL A 8 -8.23 -1.94 -7.03
CA VAL A 8 -8.88 -3.09 -7.67
C VAL A 8 -7.95 -4.29 -7.72
N SER A 9 -6.69 -4.10 -8.10
CA SER A 9 -5.71 -5.19 -8.14
C SER A 9 -5.43 -5.78 -6.76
N GLU A 10 -5.30 -4.94 -5.72
CA GLU A 10 -5.07 -5.41 -4.35
C GLU A 10 -6.25 -6.25 -3.84
N THR A 11 -7.49 -5.82 -4.13
CA THR A 11 -8.71 -6.56 -3.74
C THR A 11 -8.80 -7.92 -4.42
N ILE A 12 -8.46 -8.00 -5.71
CA ILE A 12 -8.48 -9.27 -6.46
C ILE A 12 -7.38 -10.20 -5.94
N ALA A 13 -6.18 -9.68 -5.68
CA ALA A 13 -5.06 -10.45 -5.16
C ALA A 13 -5.38 -11.05 -3.79
N GLU A 14 -5.95 -10.27 -2.87
CA GLU A 14 -6.36 -10.74 -1.56
C GLU A 14 -7.43 -11.85 -1.66
N LYS A 15 -8.46 -11.63 -2.49
CA LYS A 15 -9.51 -12.64 -2.69
C LYS A 15 -8.93 -13.96 -3.20
N SER A 16 -8.05 -13.90 -4.20
CA SER A 16 -7.38 -15.10 -4.73
C SER A 16 -6.48 -15.79 -3.70
N ALA A 17 -5.81 -15.03 -2.83
CA ALA A 17 -4.99 -15.59 -1.76
C ALA A 17 -5.85 -16.34 -0.72
N TRP A 18 -7.01 -15.80 -0.33
CA TRP A 18 -7.96 -16.47 0.56
C TRP A 18 -8.53 -17.75 -0.06
N GLU A 19 -8.99 -17.70 -1.30
CA GLU A 19 -9.50 -18.89 -2.01
C GLU A 19 -8.42 -19.99 -2.11
N PHE A 20 -7.15 -19.61 -2.25
CA PHE A 20 -6.04 -20.55 -2.26
C PHE A 20 -5.78 -21.13 -0.86
N ALA A 21 -5.79 -20.30 0.18
CA ALA A 21 -5.57 -20.75 1.55
C ALA A 21 -6.63 -21.77 1.99
N GLU A 22 -7.91 -21.49 1.72
CA GLU A 22 -9.02 -22.40 2.03
C GLU A 22 -8.89 -23.76 1.33
N LYS A 23 -8.56 -23.75 0.03
CA LYS A 23 -8.39 -24.98 -0.77
C LYS A 23 -7.22 -25.84 -0.31
N ASN A 24 -6.20 -25.23 0.28
CA ASN A 24 -4.98 -25.93 0.72
C ASN A 24 -4.92 -26.15 2.24
N GLY A 25 -5.96 -25.75 2.99
CA GLY A 25 -5.99 -25.88 4.46
C GLY A 25 -4.92 -25.05 5.17
N LEU A 26 -4.54 -23.90 4.61
CA LEU A 26 -3.56 -22.99 5.21
C LEU A 26 -4.24 -22.03 6.20
N ASP A 27 -3.62 -21.84 7.36
CA ASP A 27 -4.02 -20.80 8.31
C ASP A 27 -3.41 -19.46 7.87
N MET A 28 -4.24 -18.61 7.26
CA MET A 28 -3.83 -17.35 6.65
C MET A 28 -4.44 -16.17 7.42
N VAL A 29 -3.64 -15.13 7.62
CA VAL A 29 -4.10 -13.83 8.15
C VAL A 29 -3.61 -12.72 7.23
N THR A 30 -4.51 -11.79 6.89
CA THR A 30 -4.17 -10.61 6.09
C THR A 30 -4.04 -9.37 6.98
N ILE A 31 -3.01 -8.56 6.74
CA ILE A 31 -2.86 -7.23 7.34
C ILE A 31 -3.11 -6.20 6.22
N LEU A 32 -4.06 -5.29 6.45
CA LEU A 32 -4.44 -4.24 5.49
C LEU A 32 -3.99 -2.86 5.97
N PRO A 33 -2.72 -2.49 5.77
CA PRO A 33 -2.25 -1.17 6.17
C PRO A 33 -2.80 -0.08 5.23
N SER A 34 -3.18 1.05 5.81
CA SER A 34 -3.39 2.30 5.06
C SER A 34 -2.03 2.98 4.82
N THR A 35 -1.92 4.30 4.83
CA THR A 35 -0.68 5.06 4.61
C THR A 35 0.39 4.77 5.66
N CYS A 36 1.47 4.06 5.27
CA CYS A 36 2.63 3.83 6.12
C CYS A 36 3.62 5.00 5.98
N LEU A 37 3.88 5.69 7.09
CA LEU A 37 4.90 6.73 7.21
C LEU A 37 5.91 6.32 8.28
N GLY A 38 7.18 6.66 8.09
CA GLY A 38 8.25 6.32 9.03
C GLY A 38 9.64 6.41 8.43
N ARG A 39 10.63 5.93 9.18
CA ARG A 39 12.02 5.86 8.72
C ARG A 39 12.13 4.87 7.56
N LEU A 40 12.71 5.30 6.45
CA LEU A 40 13.01 4.45 5.31
C LEU A 40 14.29 3.67 5.60
N LEU A 41 14.22 2.35 5.45
CA LEU A 41 15.40 1.48 5.51
C LEU A 41 16.06 1.35 4.13
N GLN A 42 15.30 1.60 3.07
CA GLN A 42 15.76 1.65 1.70
C GLN A 42 16.31 3.06 1.33
N PRO A 43 17.23 3.16 0.36
CA PRO A 43 17.76 4.45 -0.09
C PRO A 43 16.78 5.23 -0.99
N THR A 44 15.72 4.60 -1.49
CA THR A 44 14.74 5.20 -2.41
C THR A 44 13.42 5.53 -1.73
N LEU A 45 12.81 6.62 -2.18
CA LEU A 45 11.55 7.11 -1.64
C LEU A 45 10.37 6.26 -2.14
N ASN A 46 9.51 5.82 -1.22
CA ASN A 46 8.24 5.22 -1.60
C ASN A 46 7.22 6.31 -1.98
N ALA A 47 6.20 5.95 -2.76
CA ALA A 47 5.22 6.92 -3.26
C ALA A 47 4.51 7.74 -2.16
N ARG A 48 4.33 7.18 -0.97
CA ARG A 48 3.61 7.84 0.13
C ARG A 48 4.49 8.85 0.86
N CYS A 49 5.74 8.48 1.11
CA CYS A 49 6.75 9.38 1.65
C CYS A 49 7.10 10.50 0.65
N ALA A 50 6.97 10.25 -0.66
CA ALA A 50 7.13 11.29 -1.69
C ALA A 50 6.08 12.39 -1.58
N VAL A 51 4.80 12.02 -1.38
CA VAL A 51 3.74 13.00 -1.14
C VAL A 51 4.02 13.81 0.13
N LEU A 52 4.45 13.17 1.21
CA LEU A 52 4.81 13.87 2.43
C LEU A 52 5.99 14.85 2.22
N GLN A 53 7.04 14.43 1.53
CA GLN A 53 8.18 15.31 1.23
C GLN A 53 7.74 16.55 0.45
N GLN A 54 6.86 16.39 -0.54
CA GLN A 54 6.32 17.52 -1.32
C GLN A 54 5.56 18.51 -0.43
N LEU A 55 4.74 18.00 0.51
CA LEU A 55 4.01 18.84 1.45
C LEU A 55 4.93 19.64 2.36
N LEU A 56 6.00 19.01 2.86
CA LEU A 56 6.98 19.68 3.71
C LEU A 56 7.76 20.76 2.94
N GLN A 57 8.18 20.48 1.70
CA GLN A 57 8.86 21.45 0.87
C GLN A 57 8.00 22.68 0.53
N VAL A 58 6.69 22.50 0.35
CA VAL A 58 5.78 23.64 0.15
C VAL A 58 5.69 24.51 1.42
N SER A 59 5.66 23.89 2.59
CA SER A 59 5.61 24.61 3.87
C SER A 59 6.85 25.45 4.16
N GLU A 60 8.02 25.06 3.68
CA GLU A 60 9.27 25.82 3.87
C GLU A 60 9.39 27.03 2.91
N ASN A 61 8.62 27.03 1.81
CA ASN A 61 8.64 28.08 0.78
C ASN A 61 7.52 29.12 0.92
N THR A 62 6.83 29.16 2.08
CA THR A 62 5.77 30.13 2.41
C THR A 62 6.15 30.89 3.66
#